data_AF-A0A851EFH2-F1
#
_entry.id   AF-A0A851EFH2-F1
#
_cell.length_a   1.000
_cell.length_b   1.000
_cell.length_c   1.000
_cell.angle_alpha   90.00
_cell.angle_beta   90.00
_cell.angle_gamma   90.00
#
_symmetry.space_group_name_H-M   'P 1'
#
loop_
_entity.id
_entity.type
_entity.pdbx_description
1 polymer ?
#
loop_
_entity_poly.entity_id
_entity_poly.type
_entity_poly.pdbx_seq_one_letter_code
_entity_poly.pdbx_strand_id
1 'polypeptide(L)'
;SQSEQQILSSELECAQSITDGVLEEAKCTESDRVTLFSRQGSGAETQTQSSLKLLQVQTETLYNKGDSEDLYVTNILYERETAKREVTGGEVTELVWKLCSAHSASYETADLFMTLVFELRHLSLEALRALRQRSSFKCRDNWQPLIDALPSCATEACVVLMKDLIASGEVEEDKVEYFFWSFAFISNPTSGMIESLAPLLKSPRASQSCFLGVTALVHRFCSAHSSCDHVHAVQSVIRSLGKFLGGNCTVQDSEHLSKMKLVLKAIGNAGLAAASLAPALSSCASLKSHPVEIRLAAVQAFRRIPCSVRVRDLLPEVT
;
A
#
# COMPACT_ATOMS: atom_id res chain seq x y z
N SER A 1 16.45 -21.78 11.03
CA SER A 1 15.88 -21.16 12.24
C SER A 1 16.34 -19.71 12.29
N GLN A 2 15.71 -18.82 11.51
CA GLN A 2 15.92 -17.37 11.65
C GLN A 2 14.83 -16.90 12.60
N SER A 3 15.21 -16.49 13.81
CA SER A 3 14.30 -15.76 14.69
C SER A 3 13.92 -14.48 13.97
N GLU A 4 12.63 -14.22 13.77
CA GLU A 4 12.15 -12.90 13.38
C GLU A 4 12.75 -11.89 14.37
N GLN A 5 13.57 -10.97 13.86
CA GLN A 5 14.07 -9.89 14.69
C GLN A 5 12.89 -9.01 15.04
N GLN A 6 12.49 -9.05 16.30
CA GLN A 6 11.46 -8.19 16.83
C GLN A 6 12.01 -6.75 16.84
N ILE A 7 11.62 -5.97 15.82
CA ILE A 7 12.10 -4.60 15.59
C ILE A 7 11.64 -3.65 16.70
N LEU A 8 10.46 -3.90 17.27
CA LEU A 8 9.87 -3.14 18.37
C LEU A 8 9.58 -4.08 19.54
N SER A 9 10.15 -3.75 20.70
CA SER A 9 9.84 -4.37 21.99
C SER A 9 9.11 -3.35 22.85
N SER A 10 7.89 -3.67 23.26
CA SER A 10 7.05 -2.81 24.11
C SER A 10 6.75 -3.53 25.42
N GLU A 11 6.88 -2.82 26.54
CA GLU A 11 6.64 -3.32 27.89
C GLU A 11 5.86 -2.28 28.70
N LEU A 12 4.84 -2.72 29.43
CA LEU A 12 4.03 -1.88 30.31
C LEU A 12 3.95 -2.54 31.69
N GLU A 13 4.47 -1.84 32.69
CA GLU A 13 4.39 -2.25 34.10
C GLU A 13 3.53 -1.26 34.88
N CYS A 14 2.54 -1.74 35.62
CA CYS A 14 1.68 -0.91 36.47
C CYS A 14 1.64 -1.45 37.91
N ALA A 15 1.87 -0.58 38.88
CA ALA A 15 1.66 -0.82 40.30
C ALA A 15 0.43 -0.06 40.78
N GLN A 16 -0.53 -0.77 41.38
CA GLN A 16 -1.79 -0.21 41.86
C GLN A 16 -1.95 -0.47 43.36
N SER A 17 -2.44 0.54 44.09
CA SER A 17 -2.82 0.45 45.49
C SER A 17 -4.33 0.64 45.59
N ILE A 18 -5.03 -0.37 46.12
CA ILE A 18 -6.48 -0.40 46.23
C ILE A 18 -6.84 -0.63 47.70
N THR A 19 -7.64 0.28 48.27
CA THR A 19 -8.15 0.19 49.64
C THR A 19 -9.67 0.22 49.61
N ASP A 20 -10.32 -0.74 50.27
CA ASP A 20 -11.79 -0.85 50.32
C ASP A 20 -12.48 -0.81 48.94
N GLY A 21 -11.82 -1.37 47.92
CA GLY A 21 -12.31 -1.39 46.54
C GLY A 21 -12.13 -0.09 45.77
N VAL A 22 -11.50 0.93 46.36
CA VAL A 22 -11.19 2.21 45.73
C VAL A 22 -9.71 2.28 45.36
N LEU A 23 -9.42 2.75 44.14
CA LEU A 23 -8.05 2.97 43.66
C LEU A 23 -7.46 4.22 44.33
N GLU A 24 -6.50 4.02 45.22
CA GLU A 24 -5.79 5.09 45.94
C GLU A 24 -4.63 5.66 45.11
N GLU A 25 -3.88 4.79 44.45
CA GLU A 25 -2.75 5.19 43.61
C GLU A 25 -2.54 4.16 42.49
N ALA A 26 -2.20 4.65 41.29
CA ALA A 26 -1.69 3.84 40.19
C ALA A 26 -0.46 4.52 39.60
N LYS A 27 0.62 3.76 39.45
CA LYS A 27 1.86 4.19 38.78
C LYS A 27 2.17 3.21 37.68
N CYS A 28 2.25 3.69 36.44
CA CYS A 28 2.56 2.88 35.28
C CYS A 28 3.81 3.40 34.58
N THR A 29 4.65 2.49 34.11
CA THR A 29 5.81 2.77 33.28
C THR A 29 5.68 1.94 32.02
N GLU A 30 5.64 2.62 30.87
CA GLU A 30 5.67 2.03 29.54
C GLU A 30 7.04 2.28 28.91
N SER A 31 7.65 1.26 28.31
CA SER A 31 8.89 1.36 27.54
C SER A 31 8.73 0.75 26.15
N ASP A 32 9.00 1.55 25.13
CA ASP A 32 9.01 1.15 23.73
C ASP A 32 10.43 1.27 23.18
N ARG A 33 11.06 0.13 22.92
CA ARG A 33 12.41 0.05 22.36
C ARG A 33 12.36 -0.41 20.91
N VAL A 34 12.82 0.46 20.01
CA VAL A 34 13.02 0.17 18.59
C VAL A 34 14.49 -0.18 18.35
N THR A 35 14.75 -1.36 17.79
CA THR A 35 16.09 -1.80 17.39
C THR A 35 16.12 -2.07 15.89
N LEU A 36 16.71 -1.14 15.12
CA LEU A 36 16.73 -1.19 13.65
C LEU A 36 17.88 -2.03 13.10
N PHE A 37 18.96 -2.19 13.86
CA PHE A 37 20.14 -2.94 13.44
C PHE A 37 20.59 -3.90 14.54
N SER A 38 21.02 -5.10 14.15
CA SER A 38 21.51 -6.16 15.06
C SER A 38 22.77 -5.80 15.85
N ARG A 39 23.38 -4.63 15.60
CA ARG A 39 24.56 -4.15 16.33
C ARG A 39 24.12 -3.51 17.65
N GLN A 40 24.69 -3.99 18.75
CA GLN A 40 24.54 -3.38 20.07
C GLN A 40 24.78 -1.86 19.99
N GLY A 41 23.79 -1.08 20.41
CA GLY A 41 23.88 0.38 20.53
C GLY A 41 23.13 1.20 19.48
N SER A 42 22.43 0.59 18.52
CA SER A 42 21.61 1.34 17.54
C SER A 42 20.12 1.07 17.76
N GLY A 43 19.45 1.98 18.46
CA GLY A 43 18.03 1.94 18.72
C GLY A 43 17.52 3.25 19.34
N ALA A 44 16.20 3.39 19.41
CA ALA A 44 15.54 4.46 20.15
C ALA A 44 14.68 3.84 21.24
N GLU A 45 14.63 4.47 22.41
CA GLU A 45 13.78 4.05 23.52
C GLU A 45 12.90 5.24 23.92
N THR A 46 11.59 5.02 23.91
CA THR A 46 10.61 5.96 24.47
C THR A 46 10.15 5.37 25.80
N GLN A 47 10.14 6.18 26.85
CA GLN A 47 9.61 5.78 28.15
C GLN A 47 8.51 6.76 28.58
N THR A 48 7.34 6.23 28.90
CA THR A 48 6.18 6.99 29.38
C THR A 48 5.90 6.60 30.82
N GLN A 49 5.83 7.59 31.73
CA GLN A 49 5.47 7.37 33.13
C GLN A 49 4.16 8.06 33.43
N SER A 50 3.18 7.29 33.92
CA SER A 50 1.85 7.79 34.27
C SER A 50 1.58 7.56 35.76
N SER A 51 1.09 8.58 36.46
CA SER A 51 0.73 8.48 37.88
C SER A 51 -0.66 9.06 38.10
N LEU A 52 -1.53 8.26 38.72
CA LEU A 52 -2.85 8.65 39.18
C LEU A 52 -2.90 8.48 40.70
N LYS A 53 -3.40 9.48 41.43
CA LYS A 53 -3.50 9.42 42.89
C LYS A 53 -4.82 10.03 43.36
N LEU A 54 -5.51 9.31 44.23
CA LEU A 54 -6.70 9.80 44.91
C LEU A 54 -6.28 10.88 45.92
N LEU A 55 -6.81 12.08 45.75
CA LEU A 55 -6.53 13.19 46.65
C LEU A 55 -7.67 13.40 47.66
N GLN A 56 -8.92 13.27 47.20
CA GLN A 56 -10.09 13.48 48.01
C GLN A 56 -11.31 12.78 47.39
N VAL A 57 -12.18 12.24 48.25
CA VAL A 57 -13.52 11.78 47.88
C VAL A 57 -14.53 12.84 48.32
N GLN A 58 -15.41 13.27 47.41
CA GLN A 58 -16.48 14.23 47.70
C GLN A 58 -17.84 13.63 47.33
N THR A 59 -18.87 13.97 48.11
CA THR A 59 -20.25 13.56 47.86
C THR A 59 -20.82 14.38 46.70
N GLU A 60 -21.37 13.70 45.69
CA GLU A 60 -21.82 14.29 44.41
C GLU A 60 -22.74 15.52 44.59
N THR A 61 -22.38 16.64 43.97
CA THR A 61 -23.35 17.67 43.56
C THR A 61 -23.74 17.39 42.11
N LEU A 62 -25.04 17.40 41.82
CA LEU A 62 -25.61 17.07 40.50
C LEU A 62 -24.85 17.79 39.37
N TYR A 63 -23.99 17.07 38.67
CA TYR A 63 -23.39 17.55 37.44
C TYR A 63 -24.47 17.50 36.36
N ASN A 64 -24.84 18.66 35.82
CA ASN A 64 -25.56 18.72 34.55
C ASN A 64 -24.66 18.02 33.52
N LYS A 65 -25.06 16.82 33.09
CA LYS A 65 -24.53 16.22 31.86
C LYS A 65 -24.81 17.23 30.75
N GLY A 66 -23.77 17.93 30.31
CA GLY A 66 -23.84 18.62 29.03
C GLY A 66 -24.05 17.54 27.98
N ASP A 67 -25.24 17.51 27.37
CA ASP A 67 -25.46 16.77 26.14
C ASP A 67 -24.51 17.38 25.10
N SER A 68 -23.34 16.77 24.94
CA SER A 68 -22.47 17.02 23.82
C SER A 68 -22.86 16.01 22.75
N GLU A 69 -23.52 16.50 21.69
CA GLU A 69 -24.02 15.70 20.57
C GLU A 69 -22.89 14.93 19.83
N ASP A 70 -21.62 15.23 20.12
CA ASP A 70 -20.44 14.65 19.46
C ASP A 70 -19.76 13.51 20.26
N LEU A 71 -20.37 13.02 21.34
CA LEU A 71 -19.80 11.90 22.12
C LEU A 71 -20.32 10.55 21.62
N TYR A 72 -19.41 9.64 21.29
CA TYR A 72 -19.71 8.23 21.01
C TYR A 72 -18.92 7.33 21.95
N VAL A 73 -19.52 6.20 22.33
CA VAL A 73 -18.92 5.24 23.25
C VAL A 73 -18.21 4.17 22.44
N THR A 74 -16.90 4.01 22.67
CA THR A 74 -16.09 2.92 22.11
C THR A 74 -15.45 2.10 23.22
N ASN A 75 -14.63 1.13 22.82
CA ASN A 75 -13.85 0.35 23.77
C ASN A 75 -12.62 1.16 24.26
N ILE A 76 -11.85 0.61 25.20
CA ILE A 76 -10.69 1.29 25.78
C ILE A 76 -9.44 1.27 24.88
N LEU A 77 -9.50 0.65 23.70
CA LEU A 77 -8.35 0.64 22.79
C LEU A 77 -8.15 2.05 22.23
N TYR A 78 -6.89 2.43 22.06
CA TYR A 78 -6.55 3.71 21.49
C TYR A 78 -7.17 3.86 20.10
N GLU A 79 -8.03 4.85 19.97
CA GLU A 79 -8.60 5.29 18.70
C GLU A 79 -7.79 6.50 18.22
N ARG A 80 -7.12 6.35 17.08
CA ARG A 80 -6.34 7.46 16.52
C ARG A 80 -7.28 8.57 16.09
N GLU A 81 -7.16 9.71 16.75
CA GLU A 81 -7.79 10.94 16.28
C GLU A 81 -7.14 11.36 14.96
N THR A 82 -7.84 11.16 13.85
CA THR A 82 -7.43 11.71 12.57
C THR A 82 -7.84 13.18 12.54
N ALA A 83 -7.06 14.05 13.16
CA ALA A 83 -7.19 15.47 12.92
C ALA A 83 -7.07 15.69 11.40
N LYS A 84 -8.19 16.02 10.74
CA LYS A 84 -8.19 16.38 9.33
C LYS A 84 -7.50 17.74 9.23
N ARG A 85 -6.18 17.74 9.14
CA ARG A 85 -5.44 18.93 8.78
C ARG A 85 -5.88 19.32 7.37
N GLU A 86 -6.64 20.40 7.27
CA GLU A 86 -7.02 20.96 5.98
C GLU A 86 -5.81 21.65 5.37
N VAL A 87 -5.15 20.94 4.47
CA VAL A 87 -4.05 21.48 3.67
C VAL A 87 -4.65 22.18 2.47
N THR A 88 -4.25 23.43 2.25
CA THR A 88 -4.74 24.20 1.11
C THR A 88 -3.85 23.97 -0.11
N GLY A 89 -4.42 24.07 -1.31
CA GLY A 89 -3.62 24.08 -2.54
C GLY A 89 -2.63 25.25 -2.63
N GLY A 90 -2.83 26.32 -1.85
CA GLY A 90 -1.89 27.43 -1.75
C GLY A 90 -0.56 27.02 -1.11
N GLU A 91 -0.62 26.31 0.02
CA GLU A 91 0.57 25.83 0.75
C GLU A 91 1.40 24.87 -0.10
N VAL A 92 0.74 23.92 -0.79
CA VAL A 92 1.43 22.99 -1.70
C VAL A 92 2.06 23.71 -2.88
N THR A 93 1.39 24.74 -3.41
CA THR A 93 1.97 25.59 -4.46
C THR A 93 3.24 26.25 -3.96
N GLU A 94 3.23 26.85 -2.77
CA GLU A 94 4.42 27.49 -2.20
C GLU A 94 5.58 26.51 -2.01
N LEU A 95 5.30 25.28 -1.55
CA LEU A 95 6.31 24.22 -1.41
C LEU A 95 6.95 23.86 -2.75
N VAL A 96 6.16 23.71 -3.82
CA VAL A 96 6.69 23.43 -5.16
C VAL A 96 7.56 24.59 -5.66
N TRP A 97 7.18 25.84 -5.38
CA TRP A 97 7.99 27.01 -5.74
C TRP A 97 9.32 27.05 -4.99
N LYS A 98 9.32 26.74 -3.69
CA LYS A 98 10.55 26.61 -2.89
C LYS A 98 11.47 25.54 -3.46
N LEU A 99 10.92 24.38 -3.82
CA LEU A 99 11.67 23.30 -4.45
C LEU A 99 12.30 23.73 -5.78
N CYS A 100 11.56 24.43 -6.65
CA CYS A 100 12.12 24.93 -7.92
C CYS A 100 13.22 25.99 -7.76
N SER A 101 13.30 26.64 -6.59
CA SER A 101 14.31 27.66 -6.29
C SER A 101 15.50 27.10 -5.51
N ALA A 102 15.36 25.91 -4.92
CA ALA A 102 16.42 25.24 -4.17
C ALA A 102 17.46 24.62 -5.12
N HIS A 103 18.71 24.49 -4.65
CA HIS A 103 19.74 23.80 -5.41
C HIS A 103 19.46 22.29 -5.42
N SER A 104 19.59 21.67 -6.59
CA SER A 104 19.40 20.22 -6.70
C SER A 104 20.46 19.49 -5.86
N ALA A 105 20.02 18.50 -5.08
CA ALA A 105 20.83 17.62 -4.21
C ALA A 105 21.31 18.17 -2.84
N SER A 106 20.66 19.18 -2.24
CA SER A 106 20.89 19.53 -0.82
C SER A 106 19.97 18.74 0.14
N TYR A 107 20.36 18.65 1.43
CA TYR A 107 19.50 18.10 2.48
C TYR A 107 18.20 18.90 2.65
N GLU A 108 18.27 20.22 2.47
CA GLU A 108 17.11 21.11 2.50
C GLU A 108 16.11 20.77 1.39
N THR A 109 16.59 20.52 0.17
CA THR A 109 15.73 20.09 -0.95
C THR A 109 15.05 18.75 -0.66
N ALA A 110 15.77 17.82 -0.03
CA ALA A 110 15.19 16.54 0.38
C ALA A 110 14.10 16.71 1.46
N ASP A 111 14.33 17.57 2.46
CA ASP A 111 13.36 17.89 3.51
C ASP A 111 12.10 18.56 2.96
N LEU A 112 12.27 19.55 2.08
CA LEU A 112 11.16 20.20 1.37
C LEU A 112 10.37 19.20 0.51
N PHE A 113 11.04 18.25 -0.14
CA PHE A 113 10.39 17.23 -0.96
C PHE A 113 9.59 16.25 -0.09
N MET A 114 10.15 15.83 1.05
CA MET A 114 9.43 15.00 2.01
C MET A 114 8.21 15.74 2.58
N THR A 115 8.35 17.02 2.91
CA THR A 115 7.24 17.87 3.34
C THR A 115 6.15 17.92 2.27
N LEU A 116 6.51 18.16 1.00
CA LEU A 116 5.57 18.10 -0.12
C LEU A 116 4.82 16.74 -0.16
N VAL A 117 5.51 15.61 -0.03
CA VAL A 117 4.88 14.29 0.00
C VAL A 117 3.88 14.15 1.15
N PHE A 118 4.21 14.64 2.34
CA PHE A 118 3.30 14.60 3.49
C PHE A 118 2.07 15.49 3.28
N GLU A 119 2.23 16.70 2.75
CA GLU A 119 1.12 17.60 2.48
C GLU A 119 0.18 17.04 1.39
N LEU A 120 0.73 16.41 0.34
CA LEU A 120 -0.08 15.74 -0.70
C LEU A 120 -1.00 14.63 -0.16
N ARG A 121 -0.61 13.96 0.93
CA ARG A 121 -1.42 12.89 1.54
C ARG A 121 -2.74 13.39 2.14
N HIS A 122 -2.82 14.67 2.45
CA HIS A 122 -3.99 15.28 3.08
C HIS A 122 -4.96 15.92 2.08
N LEU A 123 -4.58 15.97 0.79
CA LEU A 123 -5.41 16.59 -0.24
C LEU A 123 -6.45 15.64 -0.81
N SER A 124 -7.64 16.19 -1.08
CA SER A 124 -8.67 15.50 -1.86
C SER A 124 -8.27 15.36 -3.33
N LEU A 125 -8.93 14.47 -4.06
CA LEU A 125 -8.73 14.31 -5.50
C LEU A 125 -9.04 15.61 -6.27
N GLU A 126 -10.07 16.35 -5.88
CA GLU A 126 -10.45 17.63 -6.47
C GLU A 126 -9.35 18.67 -6.24
N ALA A 127 -8.81 18.74 -5.02
CA ALA A 127 -7.71 19.63 -4.69
C ALA A 127 -6.44 19.29 -5.48
N LEU A 128 -6.09 18.01 -5.61
CA LEU A 128 -4.96 17.53 -6.41
C LEU A 128 -5.12 17.85 -7.90
N ARG A 129 -6.33 17.67 -8.46
CA ARG A 129 -6.64 18.05 -9.84
C ARG A 129 -6.57 19.56 -10.04
N ALA A 130 -7.13 20.34 -9.12
CA ALA A 130 -7.07 21.80 -9.17
C ALA A 130 -5.64 22.31 -9.08
N LEU A 131 -4.82 21.72 -8.21
CA LEU A 131 -3.38 21.95 -8.16
C LEU A 131 -2.77 21.67 -9.52
N ARG A 132 -2.91 20.45 -10.06
CA ARG A 132 -2.33 20.07 -11.36
C ARG A 132 -2.69 21.05 -12.49
N GLN A 133 -3.95 21.50 -12.56
CA GLN A 133 -4.42 22.45 -13.58
C GLN A 133 -3.82 23.85 -13.44
N ARG A 134 -3.60 24.32 -12.22
CA ARG A 134 -2.96 25.63 -11.95
C ARG A 134 -1.45 25.62 -12.23
N SER A 135 -0.90 24.45 -12.48
CA SER A 135 0.51 24.15 -12.33
C SER A 135 1.14 23.71 -13.64
N SER A 136 1.73 24.65 -14.36
CA SER A 136 2.81 24.32 -15.31
C SER A 136 4.14 24.21 -14.57
N PHE A 137 4.19 23.42 -13.47
CA PHE A 137 5.35 23.29 -12.58
C PHE A 137 6.47 22.43 -13.20
N LYS A 138 6.98 22.85 -14.37
CA LYS A 138 8.33 22.51 -14.77
C LYS A 138 9.24 23.59 -14.18
N CYS A 139 10.14 23.21 -13.29
CA CYS A 139 11.24 24.06 -12.85
C CYS A 139 12.17 24.36 -14.05
N ARG A 140 13.14 25.28 -13.88
CA ARG A 140 14.01 25.73 -14.99
C ARG A 140 14.83 24.60 -15.64
N ASP A 141 15.10 23.54 -14.89
CA ASP A 141 15.82 22.34 -15.28
C ASP A 141 14.90 21.20 -15.77
N ASN A 142 13.63 21.50 -16.07
CA ASN A 142 12.55 20.54 -16.39
C ASN A 142 12.13 19.62 -15.23
N TRP A 143 12.68 19.81 -14.02
CA TRP A 143 12.23 19.05 -12.87
C TRP A 143 10.75 19.35 -12.56
N GLN A 144 9.98 18.33 -12.15
CA GLN A 144 8.55 18.46 -11.85
C GLN A 144 8.26 17.90 -10.45
N PRO A 145 8.57 18.66 -9.38
CA PRO A 145 8.49 18.17 -8.01
C PRO A 145 7.12 17.58 -7.66
N LEU A 146 6.04 18.20 -8.13
CA LEU A 146 4.67 17.73 -7.90
C LEU A 146 4.44 16.33 -8.50
N ILE A 147 4.85 16.11 -9.75
CA ILE A 147 4.67 14.84 -10.47
C ILE A 147 5.55 13.76 -9.85
N ASP A 148 6.78 14.12 -9.52
CA ASP A 148 7.77 13.19 -8.96
C ASP A 148 7.44 12.78 -7.51
N ALA A 149 6.66 13.59 -6.79
CA ALA A 149 6.18 13.29 -5.44
C ALA A 149 4.95 12.36 -5.41
N LEU A 150 4.13 12.28 -6.46
CA LEU A 150 2.90 11.46 -6.48
C LEU A 150 3.15 9.99 -6.12
N PRO A 151 4.20 9.33 -6.65
CA PRO A 151 4.55 7.94 -6.31
C PRO A 151 4.76 7.70 -4.81
N SER A 152 5.27 8.68 -4.08
CA SER A 152 5.56 8.59 -2.63
C SER A 152 4.37 9.01 -1.75
N CYS A 153 3.37 9.68 -2.33
CA CYS A 153 2.14 10.08 -1.64
C CYS A 153 1.35 8.83 -1.19
N ALA A 154 1.19 7.84 -2.06
CA ALA A 154 0.58 6.54 -1.78
C ALA A 154 -0.86 6.59 -1.20
N THR A 155 -1.61 7.67 -1.43
CA THR A 155 -3.06 7.75 -1.14
C THR A 155 -3.88 7.41 -2.38
N GLU A 156 -5.16 7.07 -2.18
CA GLU A 156 -6.05 6.73 -3.30
C GLU A 156 -6.20 7.91 -4.27
N ALA A 157 -6.34 9.13 -3.75
CA ALA A 157 -6.44 10.34 -4.56
C ALA A 157 -5.19 10.56 -5.43
N CYS A 158 -3.99 10.32 -4.88
CA CYS A 158 -2.73 10.39 -5.64
C CYS A 158 -2.64 9.30 -6.72
N VAL A 159 -3.07 8.07 -6.43
CA VAL A 159 -3.11 6.97 -7.42
C VAL A 159 -4.08 7.28 -8.56
N VAL A 160 -5.26 7.81 -8.25
CA VAL A 160 -6.24 8.21 -9.27
C VAL A 160 -5.69 9.33 -10.15
N LEU A 161 -5.03 10.34 -9.56
CA LEU A 161 -4.38 11.40 -10.35
C LEU A 161 -3.28 10.82 -11.26
N MET A 162 -2.43 9.93 -10.75
CA MET A 162 -1.40 9.25 -11.58
C MET A 162 -2.04 8.50 -12.75
N LYS A 163 -3.14 7.78 -12.51
CA LYS A 163 -3.90 7.08 -13.56
C LYS A 163 -4.49 8.05 -14.59
N ASP A 164 -4.98 9.22 -14.16
CA ASP A 164 -5.50 10.25 -15.07
C ASP A 164 -4.38 10.82 -15.96
N LEU A 165 -3.20 11.09 -15.39
CA LEU A 165 -2.02 11.57 -16.13
C LEU A 165 -1.51 10.55 -17.16
N ILE A 166 -1.49 9.26 -16.79
CA ILE A 166 -1.14 8.16 -17.72
C ILE A 166 -2.15 8.11 -18.86
N ALA A 167 -3.45 8.22 -18.55
CA ALA A 167 -4.52 8.14 -19.55
C ALA A 167 -4.55 9.35 -20.50
N SER A 168 -4.21 10.55 -20.02
CA SER A 168 -4.16 11.76 -20.83
C SER A 168 -2.87 11.90 -21.67
N GLY A 169 -1.82 11.13 -21.34
CA GLY A 169 -0.53 11.23 -22.02
C GLY A 169 0.26 12.51 -21.65
N GLU A 170 -0.04 13.11 -20.50
CA GLU A 170 0.60 14.33 -20.00
C GLU A 170 1.97 14.10 -19.35
N VAL A 171 2.35 12.84 -19.16
CA VAL A 171 3.61 12.41 -18.53
C VAL A 171 4.46 11.62 -19.51
N GLU A 172 5.77 11.81 -19.42
CA GLU A 172 6.77 11.11 -20.24
C GLU A 172 6.82 9.61 -19.88
N GLU A 173 7.23 8.77 -20.84
CA GLU A 173 7.14 7.30 -20.73
C GLU A 173 7.95 6.74 -19.55
N ASP A 174 9.11 7.32 -19.26
CA ASP A 174 9.95 6.99 -18.11
C ASP A 174 9.23 7.24 -16.77
N LYS A 175 8.49 8.35 -16.66
CA LYS A 175 7.67 8.66 -15.49
C LYS A 175 6.48 7.73 -15.36
N VAL A 176 5.86 7.35 -16.48
CA VAL A 176 4.79 6.34 -16.51
C VAL A 176 5.30 5.00 -15.95
N GLU A 177 6.49 4.56 -16.37
CA GLU A 177 7.11 3.35 -15.83
C GLU A 177 7.39 3.47 -14.32
N TYR A 178 7.90 4.61 -13.86
CA TYR A 178 8.12 4.86 -12.44
C TYR A 178 6.81 4.83 -11.62
N PHE A 179 5.73 5.39 -12.17
CA PHE A 179 4.39 5.34 -11.56
C PHE A 179 3.92 3.89 -11.37
N PHE A 180 4.10 3.06 -12.39
CA PHE A 180 3.70 1.66 -12.27
C PHE A 180 4.53 0.88 -11.26
N TRP A 181 5.85 1.11 -11.20
CA TRP A 181 6.70 0.46 -10.21
C TRP A 181 6.37 0.89 -8.78
N SER A 182 5.99 2.15 -8.57
CA SER A 182 5.69 2.67 -7.24
C SER A 182 4.47 2.01 -6.60
N PHE A 183 3.50 1.53 -7.39
CA PHE A 183 2.32 0.80 -6.89
C PHE A 183 2.68 -0.43 -6.06
N ALA A 184 3.83 -1.08 -6.34
CA ALA A 184 4.29 -2.22 -5.56
C ALA A 184 4.68 -1.85 -4.11
N PHE A 185 4.94 -0.57 -3.82
CA PHE A 185 5.43 -0.07 -2.54
C PHE A 185 4.34 0.61 -1.68
N ILE A 186 3.12 0.75 -2.20
CA ILE A 186 1.98 1.28 -1.43
C ILE A 186 1.70 0.31 -0.26
N SER A 187 1.87 0.76 0.98
CA SER A 187 1.81 -0.15 2.14
C SER A 187 0.41 -0.63 2.51
N ASN A 188 -0.59 0.25 2.38
CA ASN A 188 -1.99 -0.03 2.72
C ASN A 188 -2.88 0.24 1.49
N PRO A 189 -2.87 -0.64 0.48
CA PRO A 189 -3.71 -0.47 -0.70
C PRO A 189 -5.20 -0.54 -0.35
N THR A 190 -6.03 0.21 -1.08
CA THR A 190 -7.50 0.18 -0.96
C THR A 190 -8.13 -0.52 -2.16
N SER A 191 -9.40 -0.92 -2.04
CA SER A 191 -10.15 -1.46 -3.18
C SER A 191 -10.35 -0.42 -4.29
N GLY A 192 -10.51 0.87 -3.94
CA GLY A 192 -10.65 1.97 -4.91
C GLY A 192 -9.38 2.20 -5.74
N MET A 193 -8.19 2.05 -5.14
CA MET A 193 -6.94 2.05 -5.90
C MET A 193 -6.90 0.92 -6.94
N ILE A 194 -7.30 -0.30 -6.57
CA ILE A 194 -7.32 -1.45 -7.49
C ILE A 194 -8.35 -1.20 -8.60
N GLU A 195 -9.54 -0.72 -8.25
CA GLU A 195 -10.62 -0.45 -9.19
C GLU A 195 -10.23 0.60 -10.23
N SER A 196 -9.60 1.69 -9.79
CA SER A 196 -9.16 2.77 -10.68
C SER A 196 -8.05 2.34 -11.66
N LEU A 197 -7.16 1.43 -11.25
CA LEU A 197 -6.05 0.95 -12.07
C LEU A 197 -6.39 -0.25 -12.96
N ALA A 198 -7.41 -1.06 -12.61
CA ALA A 198 -7.79 -2.24 -13.37
C ALA A 198 -8.03 -2.01 -14.88
N PRO A 199 -8.62 -0.89 -15.33
CA PRO A 199 -8.77 -0.60 -16.76
C PRO A 199 -7.43 -0.48 -17.51
N LEU A 200 -6.34 -0.06 -16.85
CA LEU A 200 -5.04 0.12 -17.50
C LEU A 200 -4.48 -1.21 -18.03
N LEU A 201 -4.79 -2.34 -17.40
CA LEU A 201 -4.39 -3.68 -17.86
C LEU A 201 -5.02 -4.08 -19.20
N LYS A 202 -6.14 -3.44 -19.57
CA LYS A 202 -6.85 -3.70 -20.83
C LYS A 202 -6.36 -2.81 -21.97
N SER A 203 -5.51 -1.82 -21.67
CA SER A 203 -4.92 -0.94 -22.68
C SER A 203 -3.99 -1.75 -23.58
N PRO A 204 -4.06 -1.61 -24.92
CA PRO A 204 -3.07 -2.18 -25.83
C PRO A 204 -1.64 -1.73 -25.52
N ARG A 205 -1.48 -0.52 -24.94
CA ARG A 205 -0.20 0.06 -24.53
C ARG A 205 0.24 -0.34 -23.11
N ALA A 206 -0.44 -1.30 -22.49
CA ALA A 206 -0.09 -1.74 -21.13
C ALA A 206 1.31 -2.41 -21.11
N SER A 207 2.26 -1.70 -20.51
CA SER A 207 3.66 -2.11 -20.39
C SER A 207 3.86 -3.22 -19.35
N GLN A 208 5.07 -3.76 -19.28
CA GLN A 208 5.43 -4.77 -18.28
C GLN A 208 5.26 -4.26 -16.85
N SER A 209 5.69 -3.03 -16.56
CA SER A 209 5.54 -2.43 -15.23
C SER A 209 4.07 -2.27 -14.86
N CYS A 210 3.18 -1.94 -15.79
CA CYS A 210 1.73 -1.89 -15.55
C CYS A 210 1.19 -3.22 -15.02
N PHE A 211 1.48 -4.32 -15.71
CA PHE A 211 1.04 -5.65 -15.27
C PHE A 211 1.61 -6.02 -13.90
N LEU A 212 2.91 -5.79 -13.68
CA LEU A 212 3.58 -6.20 -12.45
C LEU A 212 3.23 -5.29 -11.25
N GLY A 213 3.13 -3.98 -11.45
CA GLY A 213 2.78 -3.00 -10.44
C GLY A 213 1.34 -3.17 -9.94
N VAL A 214 0.37 -3.29 -10.86
CA VAL A 214 -1.04 -3.49 -10.49
C VAL A 214 -1.25 -4.83 -9.79
N THR A 215 -0.60 -5.90 -10.25
CA THR A 215 -0.72 -7.21 -9.58
C THR A 215 0.01 -7.29 -8.25
N ALA A 216 1.10 -6.53 -8.06
CA ALA A 216 1.75 -6.39 -6.75
C ALA A 216 0.83 -5.67 -5.75
N LEU A 217 0.13 -4.63 -6.20
CA LEU A 217 -0.87 -3.91 -5.40
C LEU A 217 -2.01 -4.83 -4.96
N VAL A 218 -2.55 -5.63 -5.90
CA VAL A 218 -3.59 -6.63 -5.61
C VAL A 218 -3.10 -7.68 -4.62
N HIS A 219 -1.88 -8.20 -4.79
CA HIS A 219 -1.31 -9.15 -3.85
C HIS A 219 -1.24 -8.58 -2.44
N ARG A 220 -0.72 -7.36 -2.29
CA ARG A 220 -0.58 -6.72 -0.98
C ARG A 220 -1.94 -6.44 -0.33
N PHE A 221 -2.94 -6.02 -1.10
CA PHE A 221 -4.31 -5.89 -0.63
C PHE A 221 -4.87 -7.22 -0.11
N CYS A 222 -4.73 -8.29 -0.89
CA CYS A 222 -5.20 -9.63 -0.53
C CYS A 222 -4.42 -10.26 0.63
N SER A 223 -3.16 -9.90 0.84
CA SER A 223 -2.39 -10.36 2.00
C SER A 223 -2.89 -9.74 3.32
N ALA A 224 -3.53 -8.56 3.25
CA ALA A 224 -4.08 -7.87 4.42
C ALA A 224 -5.59 -8.15 4.67
N HIS A 225 -6.30 -8.75 3.70
CA HIS A 225 -7.75 -8.95 3.77
C HIS A 225 -8.13 -10.41 3.53
N SER A 226 -8.76 -11.05 4.53
CA SER A 226 -9.09 -12.49 4.51
C SER A 226 -10.12 -12.91 3.45
N SER A 227 -11.01 -12.01 3.02
CA SER A 227 -12.07 -12.27 2.01
C SER A 227 -11.87 -11.44 0.73
N CYS A 228 -10.62 -11.24 0.31
CA CYS A 228 -10.31 -10.37 -0.83
C CYS A 228 -10.86 -10.90 -2.17
N ASP A 229 -11.14 -12.20 -2.27
CA ASP A 229 -11.69 -12.89 -3.43
C ASP A 229 -13.13 -12.45 -3.77
N HIS A 230 -13.85 -11.92 -2.79
CA HIS A 230 -15.21 -11.36 -2.96
C HIS A 230 -15.21 -9.89 -3.39
N VAL A 231 -14.04 -9.22 -3.38
CA VAL A 231 -13.94 -7.81 -3.74
C VAL A 231 -14.01 -7.65 -5.26
N HIS A 232 -15.02 -6.91 -5.74
CA HIS A 232 -15.27 -6.72 -7.18
C HIS A 232 -14.06 -6.18 -7.95
N ALA A 233 -13.34 -5.22 -7.36
CA ALA A 233 -12.12 -4.65 -7.94
C ALA A 233 -11.04 -5.72 -8.21
N VAL A 234 -10.81 -6.61 -7.25
CA VAL A 234 -9.87 -7.74 -7.37
C VAL A 234 -10.35 -8.71 -8.45
N GLN A 235 -11.63 -9.11 -8.40
CA GLN A 235 -12.21 -10.01 -9.40
C GLN A 235 -12.08 -9.45 -10.83
N SER A 236 -12.22 -8.13 -11.02
CA SER A 236 -12.06 -7.46 -12.31
C SER A 236 -10.64 -7.62 -12.87
N VAL A 237 -9.61 -7.46 -12.01
CA VAL A 237 -8.21 -7.68 -12.38
C VAL A 237 -7.97 -9.16 -12.73
N ILE A 238 -8.37 -10.08 -11.87
CA ILE A 238 -8.13 -11.52 -12.07
C ILE A 238 -8.86 -12.04 -13.30
N ARG A 239 -10.09 -11.58 -13.56
CA ARG A 239 -10.83 -11.90 -14.80
C ARG A 239 -10.11 -11.37 -16.03
N SER A 240 -9.50 -10.17 -15.95
CA SER A 240 -8.73 -9.61 -17.07
C SER A 240 -7.50 -10.45 -17.36
N LEU A 241 -6.77 -10.89 -16.32
CA LEU A 241 -5.64 -11.83 -16.47
C LEU A 241 -6.08 -13.19 -17.03
N GLY A 242 -7.20 -13.74 -16.55
CA GLY A 242 -7.74 -15.01 -17.04
C GLY A 242 -8.12 -14.98 -18.52
N LYS A 243 -8.64 -13.84 -19.02
CA LYS A 243 -8.92 -13.67 -20.46
C LYS A 243 -7.67 -13.80 -21.33
N PHE A 244 -6.52 -13.29 -20.88
CA PHE A 244 -5.26 -13.45 -21.60
C PHE A 244 -4.80 -14.92 -21.68
N LEU A 245 -5.14 -15.75 -20.70
CA LEU A 245 -4.79 -17.17 -20.74
C LEU A 245 -5.58 -17.95 -21.79
N GLY A 246 -6.79 -17.50 -22.16
CA GLY A 246 -7.66 -18.23 -23.08
C GLY A 246 -8.02 -19.66 -22.62
N GLY A 247 -7.85 -19.97 -21.33
CA GLY A 247 -8.06 -21.29 -20.74
C GLY A 247 -6.85 -22.23 -20.78
N ASN A 248 -5.99 -22.15 -21.79
CA ASN A 248 -4.88 -23.08 -21.96
C ASN A 248 -3.53 -22.46 -22.40
N CYS A 249 -3.36 -21.14 -22.40
CA CYS A 249 -2.11 -20.48 -22.79
C CYS A 249 -1.60 -20.78 -24.22
N THR A 250 -2.52 -21.01 -25.18
CA THR A 250 -2.13 -21.18 -26.59
C THR A 250 -1.50 -19.89 -27.13
N VAL A 251 -0.36 -20.01 -27.81
CA VAL A 251 0.37 -18.89 -28.43
C VAL A 251 0.64 -19.19 -29.91
N GLN A 252 0.52 -18.17 -30.77
CA GLN A 252 0.67 -18.31 -32.23
C GLN A 252 1.99 -17.77 -32.76
N ASP A 253 2.58 -16.76 -32.10
CA ASP A 253 3.83 -16.11 -32.50
C ASP A 253 4.68 -15.67 -31.29
N SER A 254 5.84 -15.08 -31.57
CA SER A 254 6.81 -14.62 -30.56
C SER A 254 6.34 -13.44 -29.71
N GLU A 255 5.50 -12.56 -30.27
CA GLU A 255 4.93 -11.43 -29.53
C GLU A 255 3.91 -11.92 -28.50
N HIS A 256 3.00 -12.80 -28.93
CA HIS A 256 2.04 -13.48 -28.06
C HIS A 256 2.74 -14.33 -27.00
N LEU A 257 3.87 -14.98 -27.34
CA LEU A 257 4.71 -15.69 -26.38
C LEU A 257 5.23 -14.76 -25.27
N SER A 258 5.79 -13.62 -25.65
CA SER A 258 6.32 -12.63 -24.70
C SER A 258 5.22 -12.05 -23.81
N LYS A 259 4.06 -11.73 -24.39
CA LYS A 259 2.88 -11.25 -23.65
C LYS A 259 2.34 -12.31 -22.69
N MET A 260 2.23 -13.56 -23.13
CA MET A 260 1.77 -14.67 -22.27
C MET A 260 2.71 -14.89 -21.08
N LYS A 261 4.03 -14.86 -21.29
CA LYS A 261 5.01 -14.95 -20.20
C LYS A 261 4.84 -13.81 -19.17
N LEU A 262 4.61 -12.58 -19.64
CA LEU A 262 4.33 -11.44 -18.77
C LEU A 262 3.05 -11.66 -17.95
N VAL A 263 1.96 -12.11 -18.59
CA VAL A 263 0.69 -12.39 -17.92
C VAL A 263 0.84 -13.47 -16.86
N LEU A 264 1.53 -14.58 -17.16
CA LEU A 264 1.80 -15.65 -16.19
C LEU A 264 2.60 -15.13 -15.00
N LYS A 265 3.60 -14.27 -15.24
CA LYS A 265 4.35 -13.60 -14.18
C LYS A 265 3.47 -12.68 -13.33
N ALA A 266 2.56 -11.93 -13.96
CA ALA A 266 1.62 -11.05 -13.27
C ALA A 266 0.62 -11.84 -12.40
N ILE A 267 0.14 -12.98 -12.89
CA ILE A 267 -0.70 -13.92 -12.11
C ILE A 267 0.05 -14.44 -10.90
N GLY A 268 1.29 -14.91 -11.08
CA GLY A 268 2.12 -15.35 -9.95
C GLY A 268 2.46 -14.24 -8.96
N ASN A 269 2.52 -12.99 -9.44
CA ASN A 269 2.74 -11.84 -8.59
C ASN A 269 1.50 -11.50 -7.74
N ALA A 270 0.29 -11.62 -8.31
CA ALA A 270 -0.99 -11.44 -7.62
C ALA A 270 -1.23 -12.47 -6.49
N GLY A 271 -0.60 -13.64 -6.57
CA GLY A 271 -0.59 -14.64 -5.51
C GLY A 271 -2.00 -15.17 -5.18
N LEU A 272 -2.35 -15.19 -3.89
CA LEU A 272 -3.65 -15.68 -3.38
C LEU A 272 -4.86 -15.16 -4.18
N ALA A 273 -4.82 -13.90 -4.61
CA ALA A 273 -5.89 -13.29 -5.40
C ALA A 273 -6.21 -14.07 -6.68
N ALA A 274 -5.21 -14.71 -7.29
CA ALA A 274 -5.33 -15.44 -8.54
C ALA A 274 -5.60 -16.95 -8.36
N ALA A 275 -5.97 -17.40 -7.15
CA ALA A 275 -6.22 -18.81 -6.88
C ALA A 275 -7.28 -19.45 -7.80
N SER A 276 -8.27 -18.67 -8.24
CA SER A 276 -9.29 -19.12 -9.20
C SER A 276 -8.75 -19.47 -10.60
N LEU A 277 -7.54 -19.02 -10.95
CA LEU A 277 -6.88 -19.33 -12.21
C LEU A 277 -6.04 -20.63 -12.16
N ALA A 278 -5.94 -21.29 -11.01
CA ALA A 278 -5.15 -22.51 -10.83
C ALA A 278 -5.43 -23.62 -11.87
N PRO A 279 -6.70 -23.92 -12.26
CA PRO A 279 -6.97 -24.94 -13.28
C PRO A 279 -6.38 -24.59 -14.66
N ALA A 280 -6.46 -23.31 -15.05
CA ALA A 280 -5.87 -22.83 -16.29
C ALA A 280 -4.34 -22.93 -16.25
N LEU A 281 -3.71 -22.48 -15.14
CA LEU A 281 -2.26 -22.58 -14.95
C LEU A 281 -1.76 -24.03 -15.01
N SER A 282 -2.48 -24.97 -14.41
CA SER A 282 -2.16 -26.40 -14.47
C SER A 282 -2.22 -26.93 -15.89
N SER A 283 -3.23 -26.53 -16.66
CA SER A 283 -3.36 -26.89 -18.08
C SER A 283 -2.19 -26.33 -18.91
N CYS A 284 -1.82 -25.06 -18.67
CA CYS A 284 -0.69 -24.41 -19.33
C CYS A 284 0.64 -25.11 -19.04
N ALA A 285 0.85 -25.56 -17.79
CA ALA A 285 2.06 -26.26 -17.36
C ALA A 285 2.17 -27.69 -17.94
N SER A 286 1.05 -28.40 -18.07
CA SER A 286 1.04 -29.85 -18.37
C SER A 286 1.01 -30.18 -19.86
N LEU A 287 0.51 -29.27 -20.70
CA LEU A 287 0.38 -29.50 -22.14
C LEU A 287 1.75 -29.46 -22.84
N LYS A 288 2.25 -30.64 -23.24
CA LYS A 288 3.56 -30.82 -23.90
C LYS A 288 3.71 -30.07 -25.23
N SER A 289 2.59 -29.73 -25.88
CA SER A 289 2.56 -28.93 -27.11
C SER A 289 2.97 -27.47 -26.90
N HIS A 290 2.93 -26.96 -25.67
CA HIS A 290 3.37 -25.59 -25.40
C HIS A 290 4.90 -25.47 -25.37
N PRO A 291 5.44 -24.29 -25.75
CA PRO A 291 6.84 -23.95 -25.54
C PRO A 291 7.27 -24.16 -24.08
N VAL A 292 8.52 -24.58 -23.87
CA VAL A 292 9.08 -24.84 -22.53
C VAL A 292 8.96 -23.61 -21.64
N GLU A 293 9.14 -22.42 -22.21
CA GLU A 293 9.07 -21.13 -21.55
C GLU A 293 7.67 -20.86 -20.97
N ILE A 294 6.61 -21.25 -21.66
CA ILE A 294 5.23 -21.11 -21.16
C ILE A 294 4.99 -22.09 -20.03
N ARG A 295 5.39 -23.35 -20.19
CA ARG A 295 5.22 -24.37 -19.15
C ARG A 295 5.95 -23.97 -17.87
N LEU A 296 7.20 -23.51 -17.98
CA LEU A 296 7.99 -23.04 -16.85
C LEU A 296 7.37 -21.79 -16.20
N ALA A 297 6.93 -20.81 -16.98
CA ALA A 297 6.28 -19.62 -16.45
C ALA A 297 4.97 -19.95 -15.73
N ALA A 298 4.20 -20.92 -16.22
CA ALA A 298 2.98 -21.40 -15.58
C ALA A 298 3.27 -22.10 -14.23
N VAL A 299 4.30 -22.94 -14.17
CA VAL A 299 4.76 -23.54 -12.90
C VAL A 299 5.20 -22.46 -11.91
N GLN A 300 5.99 -21.48 -12.36
CA GLN A 300 6.45 -20.37 -11.52
C GLN A 300 5.30 -19.50 -11.00
N ALA A 301 4.19 -19.40 -11.72
CA ALA A 301 3.01 -18.64 -11.30
C ALA A 301 2.35 -19.22 -10.04
N PHE A 302 2.54 -20.51 -9.72
CA PHE A 302 1.99 -21.12 -8.51
C PHE A 302 2.70 -20.71 -7.22
N ARG A 303 3.89 -20.09 -7.28
CA ARG A 303 4.75 -19.82 -6.10
C ARG A 303 4.02 -19.13 -4.92
N ARG A 304 3.04 -18.28 -5.20
CA ARG A 304 2.28 -17.51 -4.20
C ARG A 304 0.79 -17.85 -4.16
N ILE A 305 0.36 -18.90 -4.87
CA ILE A 305 -1.01 -19.40 -4.84
C ILE A 305 -1.04 -20.55 -3.83
N PRO A 306 -1.97 -20.58 -2.87
CA PRO A 306 -2.04 -21.69 -1.92
C PRO A 306 -2.24 -23.01 -2.65
N CYS A 307 -1.35 -23.97 -2.37
CA CYS A 307 -1.55 -25.34 -2.80
C CYS A 307 -2.68 -25.94 -1.95
N SER A 308 -3.92 -25.89 -2.43
CA SER A 308 -4.89 -26.87 -1.95
C SER A 308 -4.39 -28.27 -2.37
N VAL A 309 -4.73 -29.31 -1.60
CA VAL A 309 -4.24 -30.69 -1.76
C VAL A 309 -4.31 -31.20 -3.22
N ARG A 310 -5.20 -30.63 -4.04
CA ARG A 310 -5.32 -30.89 -5.50
C ARG A 310 -4.09 -30.51 -6.34
N VAL A 311 -3.21 -29.61 -5.92
CA VAL A 311 -2.02 -29.22 -6.71
C VAL A 311 -0.95 -30.31 -6.70
N ARG A 312 -0.92 -31.14 -5.65
CA ARG A 312 0.04 -32.24 -5.52
C ARG A 312 -0.18 -33.34 -6.57
N ASP A 313 -1.42 -33.50 -7.03
CA ASP A 313 -1.81 -34.46 -8.08
C ASP A 313 -1.70 -33.88 -9.50
N LEU A 314 -1.43 -32.57 -9.64
CA LEU A 314 -1.44 -31.83 -10.91
C LEU A 314 -0.06 -31.41 -11.41
N LEU A 315 0.99 -31.60 -10.60
CA LEU A 315 2.38 -31.51 -11.02
C LEU A 315 2.87 -32.94 -11.26
N PRO A 316 2.90 -33.45 -12.50
CA PRO A 316 3.57 -34.71 -12.75
C PRO A 316 5.03 -34.57 -12.29
N GLU A 317 5.57 -35.62 -11.66
CA GLU A 317 6.97 -35.68 -11.27
C GLU A 317 7.83 -35.19 -12.42
N VAL A 318 8.49 -34.04 -12.20
CA VAL A 318 9.41 -33.46 -13.17
C VAL A 318 10.70 -34.25 -13.05
N THR A 319 10.78 -35.38 -13.76
CA THR A 319 12.02 -36.09 -14.11
C THR A 319 12.46 -35.72 -15.51
#